data_AF-A0A258UJ68-F1
#
_entry.id   AF-A0A258UJ68-F1
#
_cell.length_a   1.000
_cell.length_b   1.000
_cell.length_c   1.000
_cell.angle_alpha   90.00
_cell.angle_beta   90.00
_cell.angle_gamma   90.00
#
_symmetry.space_group_name_H-M   'P 1'
#
loop_
_entity.id
_entity.type
_entity.pdbx_description
1 polymer ?
#
loop_
_entity_poly.entity_id
_entity_poly.type
_entity_poly.pdbx_seq_one_letter_code
_entity_poly.pdbx_strand_id
1 'polypeptide(L)'
;GVKVNREEMQSLILDIHYTPLESLQKAIEKTWDTSIFSLKMLGNMITGKVSWKGISGPVSIASFAGESANLGLKVFIGFLALVSISIGVLNLLPIPVLDGGHLMYYMAEIIKGSPVSEQVMVVGQKIGLGVLGLLMMVAIFNDINRFMIG
;
A
#
# COMPACT_ATOMS: atom_id res chain seq x y z
N GLY A 1 -25.08 -35.24 -0.55
CA GLY A 1 -23.85 -34.64 -1.07
C GLY A 1 -24.12 -34.12 -2.46
N VAL A 2 -24.26 -32.81 -2.62
CA VAL A 2 -24.51 -32.19 -3.93
C VAL A 2 -23.18 -32.13 -4.67
N LYS A 3 -23.05 -32.89 -5.76
CA LYS A 3 -21.90 -32.80 -6.66
C LYS A 3 -22.14 -31.59 -7.56
N VAL A 4 -21.56 -30.45 -7.19
CA VAL A 4 -21.59 -29.24 -8.03
C VAL A 4 -20.82 -29.53 -9.31
N ASN A 5 -21.52 -29.57 -10.44
CA ASN A 5 -20.93 -29.85 -11.74
C ASN A 5 -20.11 -28.63 -12.19
N ARG A 6 -18.82 -28.82 -12.50
CA ARG A 6 -17.91 -27.71 -12.86
C ARG A 6 -18.35 -26.98 -14.14
N GLU A 7 -19.13 -27.65 -14.99
CA GLU A 7 -19.67 -27.11 -16.24
C GLU A 7 -20.81 -26.10 -16.00
N GLU A 8 -21.72 -26.37 -15.06
CA GLU A 8 -22.78 -25.42 -14.68
C GLU A 8 -22.18 -24.13 -14.08
N MET A 9 -21.09 -24.27 -13.33
CA MET A 9 -20.38 -23.17 -12.70
C MET A 9 -19.65 -22.26 -13.72
N GLN A 10 -19.26 -22.80 -14.87
CA GLN A 10 -18.67 -22.02 -15.97
C GLN A 10 -19.75 -21.27 -16.77
N SER A 11 -20.94 -21.85 -16.95
CA SER A 11 -22.08 -21.16 -17.60
C SER A 11 -22.67 -20.01 -16.78
N LEU A 12 -22.29 -19.89 -15.51
CA LEU A 12 -22.68 -18.81 -14.60
C LEU A 12 -21.66 -17.66 -14.55
N ILE A 13 -20.50 -17.80 -15.21
CA ILE A 13 -19.52 -16.70 -15.34
C ILE A 13 -20.05 -15.78 -16.44
N LEU A 14 -20.83 -14.78 -16.03
CA LEU A 14 -21.19 -13.67 -16.90
C LEU A 14 -20.02 -12.69 -16.96
N ASP A 15 -19.36 -12.61 -18.11
CA ASP A 15 -18.36 -11.58 -18.37
C ASP A 15 -19.04 -10.21 -18.47
N ILE A 16 -19.10 -9.51 -17.34
CA ILE A 16 -19.65 -8.16 -17.25
C ILE A 16 -18.66 -7.21 -17.91
N HIS A 17 -19.04 -6.69 -19.08
CA HIS A 17 -18.31 -5.64 -19.76
C HIS A 17 -18.85 -4.29 -19.31
N TYR A 18 -18.01 -3.53 -18.61
CA TYR A 18 -18.32 -2.17 -18.21
C TYR A 18 -18.04 -1.21 -19.36
N THR A 19 -18.86 -0.18 -19.50
CA THR A 19 -18.52 0.95 -20.37
C THR A 19 -17.29 1.69 -19.83
N PRO A 20 -16.58 2.51 -20.64
CA PRO A 20 -15.40 3.25 -20.18
C PRO A 20 -15.68 4.13 -18.95
N LEU A 21 -16.85 4.76 -18.89
CA LEU A 21 -17.24 5.61 -17.77
C LEU A 21 -17.50 4.81 -16.50
N GLU A 22 -18.26 3.71 -16.61
CA GLU A 22 -18.50 2.79 -15.49
C GLU A 22 -17.20 2.18 -14.98
N SER A 23 -16.28 1.84 -15.89
CA SER A 23 -14.96 1.31 -15.54
C SER A 23 -14.14 2.32 -14.74
N LEU A 24 -14.18 3.60 -15.10
CA LEU A 24 -13.50 4.66 -14.36
C LEU A 24 -14.09 4.83 -12.96
N GLN A 25 -15.42 4.86 -12.85
CA GLN A 25 -16.08 4.93 -11.55
C GLN A 25 -15.72 3.73 -10.67
N LYS A 26 -15.75 2.51 -11.24
CA LYS A 26 -15.32 1.30 -10.54
C LYS A 26 -13.86 1.33 -10.12
N ALA A 27 -12.97 1.90 -10.94
CA ALA A 27 -11.57 2.07 -10.59
C ALA A 27 -11.38 3.03 -9.41
N ILE A 28 -12.13 4.14 -9.37
CA ILE A 28 -12.11 5.09 -8.24
C ILE A 28 -12.63 4.42 -6.97
N GLU A 29 -13.79 3.76 -7.03
CA GLU A 29 -14.37 3.00 -5.90
C GLU A 29 -13.37 1.97 -5.37
N LYS A 30 -12.78 1.18 -6.26
CA LYS A 30 -11.79 0.15 -5.90
C LYS A 30 -10.55 0.75 -5.27
N THR A 31 -10.06 1.87 -5.80
CA THR A 31 -8.88 2.57 -5.28
C THR A 31 -9.16 3.10 -3.87
N TRP A 32 -10.32 3.69 -3.66
CA TRP A 32 -10.77 4.20 -2.36
C TRP A 32 -10.86 3.09 -1.32
N ASP A 33 -11.53 1.98 -1.63
CA ASP A 33 -11.69 0.85 -0.73
C ASP A 33 -10.33 0.23 -0.38
N THR A 34 -9.46 0.05 -1.38
CA THR A 34 -8.11 -0.48 -1.19
C THR A 34 -7.25 0.46 -0.34
N SER A 35 -7.43 1.77 -0.50
CA SER A 35 -6.72 2.78 0.29
C SER A 35 -7.13 2.73 1.76
N ILE A 36 -8.44 2.69 2.05
CA ILE A 36 -8.98 2.57 3.40
C ILE A 36 -8.54 1.25 4.05
N PHE A 37 -8.60 0.15 3.30
CA PHE A 37 -8.13 -1.14 3.78
C PHE A 37 -6.65 -1.10 4.17
N SER A 38 -5.81 -0.50 3.32
CA SER A 38 -4.37 -0.34 3.57
C SER A 38 -4.12 0.47 4.85
N LEU A 39 -4.80 1.60 5.04
CA LEU A 39 -4.72 2.41 6.26
C LEU A 39 -5.13 1.62 7.51
N LYS A 40 -6.23 0.87 7.45
CA LYS A 40 -6.68 0.02 8.56
C LYS A 40 -5.65 -1.05 8.90
N MET A 41 -5.05 -1.69 7.89
CA MET A 41 -4.00 -2.69 8.08
C MET A 41 -2.76 -2.08 8.75
N LEU A 42 -2.32 -0.90 8.31
CA LEU A 42 -1.21 -0.18 8.94
C LEU A 42 -1.51 0.16 10.40
N GLY A 43 -2.70 0.70 10.70
CA GLY A 43 -3.12 0.98 12.07
C GLY A 43 -3.19 -0.28 12.95
N ASN A 44 -3.65 -1.40 12.38
CA ASN A 44 -3.68 -2.69 13.08
C ASN A 44 -2.28 -3.25 13.35
N MET A 45 -1.29 -3.00 12.48
CA MET A 45 0.11 -3.36 12.74
C MET A 45 0.68 -2.53 13.90
N ILE A 46 0.45 -1.21 13.87
CA ILE A 46 0.91 -0.29 14.94
C ILE A 46 0.30 -0.67 16.30
N THR A 47 -0.98 -1.06 16.32
CA THR A 47 -1.68 -1.49 17.55
C THR A 47 -1.42 -2.95 17.94
N GLY A 48 -0.58 -3.68 17.20
CA GLY A 48 -0.22 -5.07 17.49
C GLY A 48 -1.30 -6.12 17.19
N LYS A 49 -2.41 -5.72 16.54
CA LYS A 49 -3.48 -6.64 16.10
C LYS A 49 -3.06 -7.48 14.89
N VAL A 50 -2.12 -7.00 14.10
CA VAL A 50 -1.54 -7.67 12.93
C VAL A 50 -0.03 -7.73 13.09
N SER A 51 0.57 -8.88 12.73
CA SER A 51 2.02 -9.05 12.80
C SER A 51 2.75 -8.23 11.75
N TRP A 52 3.85 -7.60 12.16
CA TRP A 52 4.80 -6.89 11.28
C TRP A 52 5.53 -7.82 10.29
N LYS A 53 5.48 -9.15 10.49
CA LYS A 53 6.03 -10.15 9.55
C LYS A 53 5.34 -10.14 8.18
N GLY A 54 4.14 -9.54 8.10
CA GLY A 54 3.40 -9.34 6.87
C GLY A 54 3.89 -8.16 6.02
N ILE A 55 4.87 -7.37 6.49
CA ILE A 55 5.45 -6.30 5.70
C ILE A 55 6.38 -6.89 4.65
N SER A 56 5.96 -6.82 3.39
CA SER A 56 6.79 -7.16 2.23
C SER A 56 7.89 -6.13 2.07
N GLY A 57 9.15 -6.57 2.06
CA GLY A 57 10.26 -5.71 1.68
C GLY A 57 10.49 -5.69 0.16
N PRO A 58 11.55 -4.99 -0.29
CA PRO A 58 11.85 -4.82 -1.72
C PRO A 58 12.03 -6.15 -2.47
N VAL A 59 12.60 -7.16 -1.80
CA VAL A 59 12.85 -8.48 -2.42
C VAL A 59 11.53 -9.23 -2.59
N SER A 60 10.66 -9.20 -1.58
CA SER A 60 9.32 -9.79 -1.67
C SER A 60 8.49 -9.12 -2.78
N ILE A 61 8.55 -7.78 -2.89
CA ILE A 61 7.87 -7.04 -3.96
C ILE A 61 8.39 -7.47 -5.34
N ALA A 62 9.71 -7.59 -5.51
CA ALA A 62 10.30 -8.05 -6.76
C ALA A 62 9.88 -9.48 -7.12
N SER A 63 9.83 -10.39 -6.13
CA SER A 63 9.39 -11.76 -6.31
C SER A 63 7.92 -11.83 -6.75
N PHE A 64 7.02 -11.12 -6.07
CA PHE A 64 5.61 -11.08 -6.44
C PHE A 64 5.36 -10.40 -7.77
N ALA A 65 6.18 -9.42 -8.16
CA ALA A 65 6.13 -8.84 -9.50
C ALA A 65 6.45 -9.89 -10.57
N GLY A 66 7.48 -10.71 -10.37
CA GLY A 66 7.83 -11.81 -11.27
C GLY A 66 6.75 -12.88 -11.34
N GLU A 67 6.21 -13.31 -10.19
CA GLU A 67 5.12 -14.29 -10.13
C GLU A 67 3.85 -13.78 -10.83
N SER A 68 3.42 -12.55 -10.54
CA SER A 68 2.23 -11.96 -11.17
C SER A 68 2.40 -11.75 -12.67
N ALA A 69 3.61 -11.44 -13.15
CA ALA A 69 3.92 -11.39 -14.57
C ALA A 69 3.76 -12.77 -15.24
N ASN A 70 4.23 -13.84 -14.59
CA ASN A 70 4.07 -15.21 -15.08
C ASN A 70 2.60 -15.68 -15.11
N LEU A 71 1.76 -15.17 -14.21
CA LEU A 71 0.31 -15.43 -14.18
C LEU A 71 -0.48 -14.66 -15.25
N GLY A 72 0.16 -13.72 -15.94
CA GLY A 72 -0.39 -12.97 -17.06
C GLY A 72 -0.74 -11.51 -16.76
N LEU A 73 -1.00 -10.76 -17.83
CA LEU A 73 -1.07 -9.30 -17.80
C LEU A 73 -2.14 -8.74 -16.83
N LYS A 74 -3.31 -9.38 -16.76
CA LYS A 74 -4.40 -8.95 -15.86
C LYS A 74 -3.97 -9.00 -14.38
N VAL A 75 -3.27 -10.07 -14.00
CA VAL A 75 -2.79 -10.26 -12.62
C VAL A 75 -1.66 -9.28 -12.33
N PHE A 76 -0.73 -9.10 -13.26
CA PHE A 76 0.37 -8.14 -13.15
C PHE A 76 -0.11 -6.70 -12.98
N ILE A 77 -1.08 -6.24 -13.78
CA ILE A 77 -1.67 -4.90 -13.64
C ILE A 77 -2.37 -4.76 -12.28
N GLY A 78 -3.08 -5.80 -11.84
CA GLY A 78 -3.71 -5.81 -10.51
C GLY A 78 -2.69 -5.68 -9.37
N PHE A 79 -1.55 -6.38 -9.48
CA PHE A 79 -0.44 -6.26 -8.54
C PHE A 79 0.18 -4.85 -8.55
N LEU A 80 0.45 -4.29 -9.73
CA LEU A 80 0.96 -2.92 -9.87
C LEU A 80 0.00 -1.90 -9.26
N ALA A 81 -1.31 -2.05 -9.49
CA ALA A 81 -2.32 -1.18 -8.89
C ALA A 81 -2.29 -1.28 -7.35
N LEU A 82 -2.23 -2.50 -6.79
CA LEU A 82 -2.16 -2.71 -5.35
C LEU A 82 -0.91 -2.04 -4.73
N VAL A 83 0.26 -2.25 -5.32
CA VAL A 83 1.52 -1.64 -4.85
C VAL A 83 1.47 -0.12 -4.96
N SER A 84 0.98 0.41 -6.08
CA SER A 84 0.88 1.85 -6.31
C SER A 84 -0.04 2.53 -5.29
N ILE A 85 -1.19 1.93 -5.01
CA ILE A 85 -2.12 2.42 -3.98
C ILE A 85 -1.45 2.38 -2.61
N SER A 86 -0.76 1.29 -2.28
CA SER A 86 -0.10 1.13 -0.98
C SER A 86 0.99 2.17 -0.76
N ILE A 87 1.85 2.42 -1.76
CA ILE A 87 2.89 3.45 -1.70
C ILE A 87 2.26 4.85 -1.63
N GLY A 88 1.22 5.12 -2.42
CA GLY A 88 0.49 6.38 -2.36
C GLY A 88 -0.11 6.66 -0.99
N VAL A 89 -0.76 5.66 -0.39
CA VAL A 89 -1.30 5.76 0.98
C VAL A 89 -0.20 6.03 2.00
N LEU A 90 0.92 5.31 1.93
CA LEU A 90 2.06 5.51 2.82
C LEU A 90 2.65 6.92 2.68
N ASN A 91 2.81 7.42 1.44
CA ASN A 91 3.35 8.74 1.18
C ASN A 91 2.45 9.88 1.65
N LEU A 92 1.13 9.65 1.76
CA LEU A 92 0.19 10.63 2.31
C LEU A 92 0.12 10.66 3.84
N LEU A 93 0.84 9.77 4.54
CA LEU A 93 0.92 9.81 5.99
C LEU A 93 1.67 11.07 6.46
N PRO A 94 1.32 11.63 7.63
CA PRO A 94 1.96 12.82 8.19
C PRO A 94 3.33 12.47 8.80
N ILE A 95 4.23 11.93 7.97
CA ILE A 95 5.59 11.56 8.34
C ILE A 95 6.53 12.55 7.64
N PRO A 96 7.36 13.30 8.38
CA PRO A 96 8.38 14.14 7.77
C PRO A 96 9.25 13.34 6.78
N VAL A 97 9.69 13.96 5.68
CA VAL A 97 10.38 13.33 4.51
C VAL A 97 9.41 12.74 3.47
N LEU A 98 8.19 12.36 3.83
CA LEU A 98 7.15 11.97 2.86
C LEU A 98 6.32 13.18 2.39
N ASP A 99 5.61 13.02 1.27
CA ASP A 99 4.75 14.06 0.68
C ASP A 99 3.68 14.55 1.68
N GLY A 100 3.09 13.64 2.46
CA GLY A 100 2.13 13.94 3.53
C GLY A 100 2.75 14.70 4.70
N GLY A 101 4.06 14.61 4.92
CA GLY A 101 4.79 15.44 5.87
C GLY A 101 4.82 16.91 5.44
N HIS A 102 4.95 17.19 4.15
CA HIS A 102 4.82 18.55 3.63
C HIS A 102 3.40 19.08 3.78
N LEU A 103 2.40 18.24 3.47
CA LEU A 103 0.99 18.59 3.70
C LEU A 103 0.72 18.93 5.17
N MET A 104 1.26 18.14 6.10
CA MET A 104 1.17 18.41 7.55
C MET A 104 1.77 19.78 7.91
N TYR A 105 2.94 20.13 7.37
CA TYR A 105 3.54 21.45 7.63
C TYR A 105 2.67 22.58 7.06
N TYR A 106 2.17 22.46 5.83
CA TYR A 106 1.28 23.47 5.25
C TYR A 106 -0.02 23.63 6.03
N MET A 107 -0.62 22.53 6.51
CA MET A 107 -1.79 22.60 7.39
C MET A 107 -1.46 23.33 8.70
N ALA A 108 -0.29 23.07 9.29
CA ALA A 108 0.17 23.76 10.49
C ALA A 108 0.41 25.26 10.22
N GLU A 109 0.96 25.64 9.08
CA GLU A 109 1.16 27.04 8.68
C GLU A 109 -0.16 27.78 8.49
N ILE A 110 -1.15 27.15 7.85
CA ILE A 110 -2.49 27.71 7.68
C ILE A 110 -3.15 27.98 9.03
N ILE A 111 -3.05 27.04 9.98
CA ILE A 111 -3.61 27.20 11.34
C ILE A 111 -2.85 28.25 12.15
N LYS A 112 -1.51 28.26 12.05
CA LYS A 112 -0.63 29.17 12.79
C LYS A 112 -0.59 30.58 12.21
N GLY A 113 -0.94 30.75 10.94
CA GLY A 113 -0.83 32.02 10.20
C GLY A 113 0.60 32.49 9.94
N SER A 114 1.60 31.65 10.22
CA SER A 114 3.02 31.95 10.01
C SER A 114 3.80 30.69 9.63
N PRO A 115 4.92 30.82 8.90
CA PRO A 115 5.74 29.68 8.51
C PRO A 115 6.19 28.83 9.70
N VAL A 116 6.34 27.52 9.46
CA VAL A 116 7.00 26.63 10.41
C VAL A 116 8.49 26.99 10.43
N SER A 117 9.11 27.01 11.61
CA SER A 117 10.52 27.39 11.71
C SER A 117 11.41 26.33 11.04
N GLU A 118 12.46 26.79 10.37
CA GLU A 118 13.42 25.92 9.68
C GLU A 118 14.03 24.87 10.61
N GLN A 119 14.31 25.25 11.87
CA GLN A 119 14.80 24.32 12.89
C GLN A 119 13.84 23.16 13.15
N VAL A 120 12.53 23.42 13.19
CA VAL A 120 11.50 22.38 13.39
C VAL A 120 11.43 21.47 12.17
N MET A 121 11.49 22.02 10.96
CA MET A 121 11.51 21.22 9.73
C MET A 121 12.73 20.30 9.67
N VAL A 122 13.93 20.81 9.99
CA VAL A 122 15.18 20.03 9.99
C VAL A 122 15.14 18.91 11.02
N VAL A 123 14.67 19.20 12.24
CA VAL A 123 14.50 18.17 13.29
C VAL A 123 13.48 17.12 12.85
N GLY A 124 12.34 17.56 12.31
CA GLY A 124 11.31 16.68 11.78
C GLY A 124 11.86 15.76 10.70
N GLN A 125 12.59 16.29 9.71
CA GLN A 125 13.22 15.51 8.65
C GLN A 125 14.21 14.46 9.19
N LYS A 126 15.04 14.83 10.16
CA LYS A 126 15.98 13.88 10.80
C LYS A 126 15.23 12.72 11.48
N ILE A 127 14.15 13.03 12.19
CA ILE A 127 13.29 12.01 12.82
C ILE A 127 12.65 11.14 11.74
N GLY A 128 12.06 11.74 10.71
CA GLY A 128 11.42 11.05 9.59
C GLY A 128 12.38 10.09 8.87
N LEU A 129 13.60 10.54 8.58
CA LEU A 129 14.64 9.71 7.98
C LEU A 129 15.06 8.55 8.89
N GLY A 130 15.17 8.79 10.20
CA GLY A 130 15.45 7.74 11.18
C GLY A 130 14.36 6.67 11.23
N VAL A 131 13.09 7.09 11.25
CA VAL A 131 11.93 6.17 11.22
C VAL A 131 11.89 5.39 9.91
N LEU A 132 12.07 6.06 8.76
CA LEU A 132 12.10 5.40 7.45
C LEU A 132 13.25 4.39 7.37
N GLY A 133 14.44 4.75 7.84
CA GLY A 133 15.59 3.85 7.91
C GLY A 133 15.32 2.62 8.77
N LEU A 134 14.68 2.80 9.94
CA LEU A 134 14.29 1.68 10.81
C LEU A 134 13.27 0.76 10.11
N LEU A 135 12.26 1.32 9.47
CA LEU A 135 11.26 0.55 8.72
C LEU A 135 11.91 -0.23 7.57
N MET A 136 12.85 0.37 6.83
CA MET A 136 13.60 -0.32 5.79
C MET A 136 14.43 -1.48 6.35
N MET A 137 15.11 -1.28 7.49
CA MET A 137 15.84 -2.38 8.15
C MET A 137 14.90 -3.53 8.54
N VAL A 138 13.73 -3.24 9.11
CA VAL A 138 12.72 -4.25 9.45
C VAL A 138 12.22 -4.98 8.22
N ALA A 139 11.94 -4.26 7.13
CA ALA A 139 11.46 -4.84 5.88
C ALA A 139 12.52 -5.77 5.26
N ILE A 140 13.78 -5.35 5.22
CA ILE A 140 14.90 -6.17 4.72
C ILE A 140 15.11 -7.40 5.63
N PHE A 141 15.05 -7.24 6.95
CA PHE A 141 15.16 -8.36 7.89
C PHE A 141 14.03 -9.38 7.69
N ASN A 142 12.81 -8.91 7.47
CA ASN A 142 11.67 -9.76 7.16
C ASN A 142 11.85 -10.51 5.84
N ASP A 143 12.35 -9.84 4.80
CA ASP A 143 12.68 -10.47 3.52
C ASP A 143 13.73 -11.57 3.72
N ILE A 144 14.87 -11.26 4.36
CA ILE A 144 15.96 -12.23 4.59
C ILE A 144 15.44 -13.46 5.34
N ASN A 145 14.67 -13.27 6.42
CA ASN A 145 14.10 -14.38 7.16
C ASN A 145 13.15 -15.22 6.32
N ARG A 146 12.33 -14.57 5.48
CA ARG A 146 11.39 -15.26 4.59
C ARG A 146 12.10 -16.11 3.54
N PHE A 147 13.22 -15.66 2.98
CA PHE A 147 13.94 -16.38 1.93
C PHE A 147 14.99 -17.38 2.45
N MET A 148 15.55 -17.18 3.65
CA MET A 148 16.57 -18.07 4.22
C MET A 148 15.98 -19.15 5.14
N ILE A 149 14.89 -18.85 5.85
CA ILE A 149 14.31 -19.74 6.88
C ILE A 149 12.95 -20.29 6.44
N GLY A 150 12.24 -19.58 5.54
CA GLY A 150 11.01 -20.05 4.90
C GLY A 150 11.27 -20.83 3.63
#